data_AF-A0A4Q6A106-F1
#
_entry.id   AF-A0A4Q6A106-F1
#
_cell.length_a   1.000
_cell.length_b   1.000
_cell.length_c   1.000
_cell.angle_alpha   90.00
_cell.angle_beta   90.00
_cell.angle_gamma   90.00
#
_symmetry.space_group_name_H-M   'P 1'
#
loop_
_entity.id
_entity.type
_entity.pdbx_description
1 polymer ?
#
loop_
_entity_poly.entity_id
_entity_poly.type
_entity_poly.pdbx_seq_one_letter_code
_entity_poly.pdbx_strand_id
1 'polypeptide(L)'
;MPPSNSKPTFYTVFSNSPKAEEFLPNLSEEAGKIADHLNGLAFTDMIYYMKDELFSADRLIDNFMKYGEKFTIFYFSGHAKDGSLQLSDNFITSVDKMAALINNLRGLKLAFFNACETFDLARAIVRKRMKSKNPAKLEIIACGREVNTYAAEHFGHKFIIHAGREGTFFDAYQHARDLVVFTNDQVVFREFTTLEEMESSDGNFDFAYVDIDPAKQATAVAPPAAAAAGSADSPFVPSAAPSVAPPKSSSTAPSRASTPERSSPPSPVSGPSKSSSETSSQPSPEPAQADSLWERSKEASATPIAAGSPAPAPTLATAPAIPSPAPAGKADVKLAPSMLKIDKKTDDILAANYLRECIQMVTASGNLKPAEVTLLNDALDKAKLVADGAAISAKIKEVWEQAAKLLPGVNAENDFKALAKVSKVSYNSALDRFYGKTDNRPVVKNILASTEQAQAQAE
;
A
#
# COMPACT_ATOMS: atom_id res chain seq x y z
N MET A 1 -16.85 1.80 -23.12
CA MET A 1 -15.80 1.53 -22.12
C MET A 1 -14.84 2.70 -22.13
N PRO A 2 -14.54 3.34 -20.98
CA PRO A 2 -13.52 4.39 -20.94
C PRO A 2 -12.16 3.82 -21.36
N PRO A 3 -11.30 4.61 -22.03
CA PRO A 3 -10.03 4.13 -22.56
C PRO A 3 -9.13 3.64 -21.41
N SER A 4 -8.57 2.44 -21.57
CA SER A 4 -7.73 1.71 -20.61
C SER A 4 -6.35 2.35 -20.34
N ASN A 5 -6.19 3.65 -20.58
CA ASN A 5 -4.94 4.39 -20.49
C ASN A 5 -4.96 5.47 -19.39
N SER A 6 -5.98 5.52 -18.52
CA SER A 6 -5.95 6.43 -17.37
C SER A 6 -4.96 5.92 -16.32
N LYS A 7 -4.02 6.76 -15.93
CA LYS A 7 -3.10 6.51 -14.81
C LYS A 7 -3.89 6.21 -13.54
N PRO A 8 -3.43 5.28 -12.70
CA PRO A 8 -4.09 5.01 -11.43
C PRO A 8 -4.06 6.25 -10.54
N THR A 9 -5.16 6.50 -9.83
CA THR A 9 -5.24 7.58 -8.84
C THR A 9 -5.11 7.00 -7.44
N PHE A 10 -4.10 7.45 -6.70
CA PHE A 10 -3.86 7.16 -5.30
C PHE A 10 -4.44 8.30 -4.47
N TYR A 11 -5.42 7.98 -3.62
CA TYR A 11 -5.94 8.92 -2.64
C TYR A 11 -5.57 8.43 -1.23
N THR A 12 -4.62 9.13 -0.61
CA THR A 12 -4.16 8.83 0.76
C THR A 12 -4.71 9.85 1.73
N VAL A 13 -5.25 9.34 2.82
CA VAL A 13 -5.91 10.10 3.87
C VAL A 13 -5.24 9.78 5.20
N PHE A 14 -4.86 10.82 5.92
CA PHE A 14 -4.32 10.74 7.28
C PHE A 14 -5.25 11.53 8.20
N SER A 15 -5.84 10.85 9.16
CA SER A 15 -6.84 11.41 10.08
C SER A 15 -6.35 11.28 11.51
N ASN A 16 -5.83 12.37 12.07
CA ASN A 16 -5.43 12.42 13.47
C ASN A 16 -6.50 13.08 14.34
N SER A 17 -6.60 12.66 15.60
CA SER A 17 -7.43 13.39 16.56
C SER A 17 -6.75 14.71 16.94
N PRO A 18 -7.49 15.82 17.07
CA PRO A 18 -6.96 17.05 17.65
C PRO A 18 -6.78 16.93 19.17
N LYS A 19 -7.32 15.88 19.81
CA LYS A 19 -7.17 15.64 21.24
C LYS A 19 -5.82 14.98 21.53
N ALA A 20 -5.13 15.46 22.55
CA ALA A 20 -3.77 15.00 22.87
C ALA A 20 -3.73 13.51 23.29
N GLU A 21 -4.77 13.02 23.96
CA GLU A 21 -4.89 11.64 24.43
C GLU A 21 -5.20 10.63 23.33
N GLU A 22 -5.76 11.11 22.21
CA GLU A 22 -6.06 10.33 21.01
C GLU A 22 -5.09 10.73 19.88
N PHE A 23 -3.93 11.30 20.19
CA PHE A 23 -3.00 11.71 19.12
C PHE A 23 -2.13 10.53 18.70
N LEU A 24 -2.08 10.25 17.39
CA LEU A 24 -1.16 9.25 16.81
C LEU A 24 0.18 9.92 16.48
N PRO A 25 1.25 9.69 17.27
CA PRO A 25 2.52 10.38 17.08
C PRO A 25 3.21 10.02 15.75
N ASN A 26 3.08 8.78 15.31
CA ASN A 26 3.76 8.29 14.11
C ASN A 26 2.98 8.58 12.81
N LEU A 27 1.76 9.10 12.89
CA LEU A 27 0.92 9.30 11.70
C LEU A 27 1.51 10.34 10.74
N SER A 28 2.15 11.39 11.29
CA SER A 28 2.84 12.39 10.46
C SER A 28 4.07 11.79 9.75
N GLU A 29 4.79 10.90 10.45
CA GLU A 29 5.94 10.20 9.87
C GLU A 29 5.50 9.22 8.76
N GLU A 30 4.43 8.46 9.00
CA GLU A 30 3.80 7.60 7.98
C GLU A 30 3.39 8.41 6.75
N ALA A 31 2.71 9.55 6.98
CA ALA A 31 2.26 10.45 5.93
C ALA A 31 3.42 11.04 5.13
N GLY A 32 4.55 11.34 5.78
CA GLY A 32 5.78 11.78 5.13
C GLY A 32 6.34 10.69 4.23
N LYS A 33 6.63 9.52 4.81
CA LYS A 33 7.22 8.37 4.10
C LYS A 33 6.40 7.92 2.88
N ILE A 34 5.06 7.82 3.03
CA ILE A 34 4.16 7.48 1.93
C ILE A 34 4.14 8.58 0.86
N ALA A 35 4.05 9.85 1.25
CA ALA A 35 4.01 10.96 0.30
C ALA A 35 5.32 11.08 -0.48
N ASP A 36 6.46 10.89 0.18
CA ASP A 36 7.79 10.89 -0.43
C ASP A 36 7.90 9.85 -1.54
N HIS A 37 7.42 8.63 -1.28
CA HIS A 37 7.37 7.58 -2.29
C HIS A 37 6.41 7.91 -3.44
N LEU A 38 5.16 8.28 -3.13
CA LEU A 38 4.12 8.49 -4.15
C LEU A 38 4.34 9.78 -4.97
N ASN A 39 4.91 10.83 -4.40
CA ASN A 39 5.30 12.04 -5.13
C ASN A 39 6.38 11.72 -6.17
N GLY A 40 7.28 10.78 -5.89
CA GLY A 40 8.23 10.28 -6.88
C GLY A 40 7.52 9.70 -8.11
N LEU A 41 6.52 8.86 -7.88
CA LEU A 41 5.71 8.26 -8.97
C LEU A 41 4.85 9.31 -9.69
N ALA A 42 4.29 10.28 -8.97
CA ALA A 42 3.51 11.34 -9.57
C ALA A 42 4.39 12.27 -10.44
N PHE A 43 5.62 12.55 -10.00
CA PHE A 43 6.58 13.38 -10.74
C PHE A 43 7.06 12.72 -12.03
N THR A 44 7.15 11.39 -12.07
CA THR A 44 7.43 10.61 -13.29
C THR A 44 6.17 10.36 -14.12
N ASP A 45 5.06 11.02 -13.78
CA ASP A 45 3.80 10.98 -14.50
C ASP A 45 3.18 9.57 -14.57
N MET A 46 3.46 8.75 -13.57
CA MET A 46 2.99 7.36 -13.48
C MET A 46 1.62 7.23 -12.82
N ILE A 47 1.34 8.08 -11.85
CA ILE A 47 0.12 8.08 -11.06
C ILE A 47 -0.44 9.49 -10.94
N TYR A 48 -1.74 9.58 -10.60
CA TYR A 48 -2.26 10.78 -9.95
C TYR A 48 -2.21 10.56 -8.45
N TYR A 49 -1.63 11.51 -7.71
CA TYR A 49 -1.53 11.43 -6.26
C TYR A 49 -2.31 12.56 -5.59
N MET A 50 -3.19 12.19 -4.66
CA MET A 50 -3.96 13.11 -3.82
C MET A 50 -3.69 12.76 -2.36
N LYS A 51 -3.24 13.74 -1.57
CA LYS A 51 -2.98 13.62 -0.14
C LYS A 51 -3.94 14.50 0.65
N ASP A 52 -4.51 13.96 1.72
CA ASP A 52 -5.31 14.71 2.68
C ASP A 52 -4.86 14.40 4.11
N GLU A 53 -4.42 15.42 4.85
CA GLU A 53 -4.01 15.31 6.26
C GLU A 53 -5.04 15.91 7.24
N LEU A 54 -6.09 16.56 6.71
CA LEU A 54 -7.16 17.17 7.49
C LEU A 54 -8.49 16.63 6.99
N PHE A 55 -8.61 15.31 6.98
CA PHE A 55 -9.75 14.63 6.40
C PHE A 55 -10.97 14.71 7.31
N SER A 56 -11.85 15.66 7.02
CA SER A 56 -13.14 15.88 7.69
C SER A 56 -14.29 15.18 6.94
N ALA A 57 -15.48 15.17 7.54
CA ALA A 57 -16.68 14.62 6.90
C ALA A 57 -17.01 15.34 5.58
N ASP A 58 -16.91 16.67 5.55
CA ASP A 58 -17.19 17.46 4.34
C ASP A 58 -16.19 17.12 3.22
N ARG A 59 -14.90 17.03 3.55
CA ARG A 59 -13.84 16.67 2.58
C ARG A 59 -13.98 15.25 2.06
N LEU A 60 -14.39 14.30 2.91
CA LEU A 60 -14.75 12.95 2.49
C LEU A 60 -15.82 12.99 1.40
N ILE A 61 -16.94 13.68 1.65
CA ILE A 61 -18.06 13.76 0.70
C ILE A 61 -17.64 14.48 -0.58
N ASP A 62 -17.02 15.65 -0.47
CA ASP A 62 -16.60 16.46 -1.61
C ASP A 62 -15.62 15.69 -2.51
N ASN A 63 -14.59 15.07 -1.92
CA ASN A 63 -13.60 14.33 -2.69
C ASN A 63 -14.19 13.07 -3.32
N PHE A 64 -15.05 12.33 -2.62
CA PHE A 64 -15.69 11.13 -3.17
C PHE A 64 -16.67 11.48 -4.28
N MET A 65 -17.46 12.55 -4.15
CA MET A 65 -18.39 12.99 -5.20
C MET A 65 -17.65 13.52 -6.43
N LYS A 66 -16.58 14.30 -6.23
CA LYS A 66 -15.86 14.97 -7.32
C LYS A 66 -14.87 14.05 -8.04
N TYR A 67 -14.21 13.15 -7.31
CA TYR A 67 -13.09 12.36 -7.81
C TYR A 67 -13.26 10.86 -7.63
N GLY A 68 -14.31 10.39 -6.96
CA GLY A 68 -14.49 8.99 -6.58
C GLY A 68 -14.42 7.99 -7.72
N GLU A 69 -14.93 8.34 -8.90
CA GLU A 69 -14.85 7.47 -10.08
C GLU A 69 -13.43 7.27 -10.61
N LYS A 70 -12.50 8.18 -10.26
CA LYS A 70 -11.09 8.14 -10.68
C LYS A 70 -10.20 7.40 -9.69
N PHE A 71 -10.64 7.25 -8.43
CA PHE A 71 -9.87 6.57 -7.40
C PHE A 71 -9.63 5.12 -7.79
N THR A 72 -8.36 4.75 -7.80
CA THR A 72 -7.92 3.37 -8.02
C THR A 72 -7.52 2.73 -6.70
N ILE A 73 -6.82 3.49 -5.86
CA ILE A 73 -6.42 3.10 -4.51
C ILE A 73 -6.90 4.16 -3.54
N PHE A 74 -7.57 3.70 -2.49
CA PHE A 74 -7.94 4.50 -1.34
C PHE A 74 -7.19 3.97 -0.12
N TYR A 75 -6.41 4.83 0.51
CA TYR A 75 -5.65 4.50 1.70
C TYR A 75 -6.08 5.47 2.82
N PHE A 76 -6.46 4.92 3.96
CA PHE A 76 -6.82 5.65 5.16
C PHE A 76 -5.92 5.20 6.30
N SER A 77 -5.30 6.14 7.01
CA SER A 77 -4.63 5.89 8.28
C SER A 77 -5.11 6.86 9.34
N GLY A 78 -5.40 6.35 10.54
CA GLY A 78 -5.98 7.16 11.61
C GLY A 78 -6.68 6.33 12.67
N HIS A 79 -7.61 6.96 13.38
CA HIS A 79 -8.45 6.28 14.36
C HIS A 79 -9.64 5.59 13.72
N ALA A 80 -10.02 4.48 14.32
CA ALA A 80 -11.29 3.84 14.12
C ALA A 80 -11.77 3.25 15.44
N LYS A 81 -13.09 3.10 15.55
CA LYS A 81 -13.77 2.62 16.74
C LYS A 81 -15.01 1.86 16.31
N ASP A 82 -15.20 0.63 16.81
CA ASP A 82 -16.40 -0.17 16.52
C ASP A 82 -16.63 -0.32 14.99
N GLY A 83 -15.55 -0.59 14.24
CA GLY A 83 -15.61 -0.70 12.78
C GLY A 83 -15.74 0.61 12.02
N SER A 84 -15.84 1.75 12.70
CA SER A 84 -16.13 3.05 12.12
C SER A 84 -14.89 3.92 12.07
N LEU A 85 -14.63 4.58 10.94
CA LEU A 85 -13.52 5.53 10.82
C LEU A 85 -13.82 6.80 11.61
N GLN A 86 -12.84 7.29 12.38
CA GLN A 86 -12.88 8.59 13.04
C GLN A 86 -12.09 9.61 12.20
N LEU A 87 -12.79 10.66 11.80
CA LEU A 87 -12.28 11.73 10.95
C LEU A 87 -11.65 12.84 11.81
N SER A 88 -10.88 13.74 11.19
CA SER A 88 -10.09 14.77 11.88
C SER A 88 -10.93 15.80 12.66
N ASP A 89 -12.20 15.95 12.29
CA ASP A 89 -13.21 16.75 12.99
C ASP A 89 -13.89 15.97 14.14
N ASN A 90 -13.34 14.82 14.52
CA ASN A 90 -13.91 13.83 15.44
C ASN A 90 -15.24 13.21 14.97
N PHE A 91 -15.60 13.36 13.70
CA PHE A 91 -16.76 12.69 13.15
C PHE A 91 -16.50 11.18 13.06
N ILE A 92 -17.39 10.37 13.66
CA ILE A 92 -17.36 8.92 13.53
C ILE A 92 -18.32 8.53 12.40
N THR A 93 -17.76 7.92 11.36
CA THR A 93 -18.55 7.44 10.22
C THR A 93 -19.52 6.34 10.64
N SER A 94 -20.60 6.15 9.90
CA SER A 94 -21.41 4.94 10.05
C SER A 94 -20.83 3.85 9.15
N VAL A 95 -20.54 2.66 9.71
CA VAL A 95 -20.06 1.48 8.97
C VAL A 95 -20.85 1.25 7.68
N ASP A 96 -22.18 1.25 7.79
CA ASP A 96 -23.08 1.01 6.66
C ASP A 96 -23.04 2.12 5.60
N LYS A 97 -22.98 3.38 6.02
CA LYS A 97 -22.91 4.52 5.09
C LYS A 97 -21.55 4.55 4.40
N MET A 98 -20.46 4.34 5.14
CA MET A 98 -19.11 4.30 4.58
C MET A 98 -18.94 3.13 3.62
N ALA A 99 -19.44 1.94 3.97
CA ALA A 99 -19.45 0.80 3.06
C ALA A 99 -20.25 1.07 1.78
N ALA A 100 -21.38 1.79 1.87
CA ALA A 100 -22.13 2.21 0.69
C ALA A 100 -21.37 3.21 -0.19
N LEU A 101 -20.70 4.18 0.43
CA LEU A 101 -19.83 5.15 -0.28
C LEU A 101 -18.71 4.43 -1.04
N ILE A 102 -17.95 3.56 -0.37
CA ILE A 102 -16.88 2.77 -0.99
C ILE A 102 -17.42 1.85 -2.10
N ASN A 103 -18.59 1.24 -1.89
CA ASN A 103 -19.22 0.41 -2.90
C ASN A 103 -19.56 1.17 -4.20
N ASN A 104 -19.84 2.47 -4.10
CA ASN A 104 -20.12 3.33 -5.25
C ASN A 104 -18.86 3.77 -6.02
N LEU A 105 -17.67 3.58 -5.46
CA LEU A 105 -16.40 3.86 -6.14
C LEU A 105 -16.08 2.74 -7.14
N ARG A 106 -16.62 2.86 -8.36
CA ARG A 106 -16.51 1.80 -9.39
C ARG A 106 -15.08 1.59 -9.91
N GLY A 107 -14.25 2.62 -9.89
CA GLY A 107 -12.85 2.55 -10.29
C GLY A 107 -11.92 1.97 -9.22
N LEU A 108 -12.40 1.85 -7.98
CA LEU A 108 -11.58 1.44 -6.85
C LEU A 108 -11.25 -0.04 -6.93
N LYS A 109 -9.94 -0.34 -6.88
CA LYS A 109 -9.40 -1.71 -6.91
C LYS A 109 -8.85 -2.15 -5.56
N LEU A 110 -8.37 -1.19 -4.76
CA LEU A 110 -7.84 -1.44 -3.43
C LEU A 110 -8.36 -0.39 -2.44
N ALA A 111 -8.84 -0.85 -1.28
CA ALA A 111 -9.10 -0.03 -0.11
C ALA A 111 -8.23 -0.52 1.05
N PHE A 112 -7.40 0.33 1.63
CA PHE A 112 -6.60 -0.01 2.80
C PHE A 112 -7.00 0.91 3.96
N PHE A 113 -7.60 0.31 4.99
CA PHE A 113 -7.95 0.96 6.25
C PHE A 113 -6.92 0.60 7.33
N ASN A 114 -5.86 1.39 7.43
CA ASN A 114 -4.81 1.28 8.45
C ASN A 114 -5.27 1.94 9.76
N ALA A 115 -6.31 1.37 10.37
CA ALA A 115 -6.90 1.85 11.61
C ALA A 115 -7.54 0.69 12.39
N CYS A 116 -7.55 0.79 13.72
CA CYS A 116 -8.00 -0.27 14.62
C CYS A 116 -9.42 -0.76 14.30
N GLU A 117 -9.66 -2.07 14.42
CA GLU A 117 -11.00 -2.69 14.33
C GLU A 117 -11.78 -2.43 13.02
N THR A 118 -11.12 -2.05 11.93
CA THR A 118 -11.76 -1.74 10.64
C THR A 118 -12.27 -2.97 9.87
N PHE A 119 -12.07 -4.18 10.39
CA PHE A 119 -12.53 -5.41 9.75
C PHE A 119 -14.05 -5.46 9.56
N ASP A 120 -14.84 -4.88 10.48
CA ASP A 120 -16.30 -4.81 10.34
C ASP A 120 -16.73 -3.94 9.14
N LEU A 121 -15.99 -2.86 8.86
CA LEU A 121 -16.18 -2.08 7.65
C LEU A 121 -15.86 -2.88 6.40
N ALA A 122 -14.75 -3.64 6.40
CA ALA A 122 -14.43 -4.53 5.30
C ALA A 122 -15.55 -5.56 5.07
N ARG A 123 -16.08 -6.17 6.14
CA ARG A 123 -17.22 -7.09 6.06
C ARG A 123 -18.44 -6.43 5.42
N ALA A 124 -18.80 -5.22 5.86
CA ALA A 124 -19.91 -4.47 5.32
C ALA A 124 -19.71 -4.10 3.83
N ILE A 125 -18.50 -3.72 3.42
CA ILE A 125 -18.16 -3.41 2.03
C ILE A 125 -18.34 -4.65 1.14
N VAL A 126 -17.78 -5.79 1.54
CA VAL A 126 -17.88 -7.05 0.78
C VAL A 126 -19.35 -7.47 0.65
N ARG A 127 -20.13 -7.47 1.75
CA ARG A 127 -21.56 -7.80 1.71
C ARG A 127 -22.33 -6.92 0.73
N LYS A 128 -22.03 -5.61 0.69
CA LYS A 128 -22.67 -4.68 -0.26
C LYS A 128 -22.22 -4.96 -1.69
N ARG A 129 -20.93 -5.22 -1.93
CA ARG A 129 -20.41 -5.57 -3.26
C ARG A 129 -21.07 -6.82 -3.80
N MET A 130 -21.18 -7.88 -2.99
CA MET A 130 -21.83 -9.15 -3.32
C MET A 130 -23.32 -8.99 -3.72
N LYS A 131 -24.02 -8.03 -3.10
CA LYS A 131 -25.42 -7.71 -3.43
C LYS A 131 -25.57 -6.71 -4.57
N SER A 132 -24.50 -5.99 -4.91
CA SER A 132 -24.53 -4.94 -5.92
C SER A 132 -24.37 -5.52 -7.32
N LYS A 133 -24.81 -4.75 -8.33
CA LYS A 133 -24.55 -5.06 -9.74
C LYS A 133 -23.12 -4.67 -10.17
N ASN A 134 -22.23 -4.36 -9.23
CA ASN A 134 -20.87 -3.93 -9.55
C ASN A 134 -19.95 -5.16 -9.65
N PRO A 135 -19.56 -5.60 -10.86
CA PRO A 135 -18.73 -6.78 -11.02
C PRO A 135 -17.25 -6.50 -10.73
N ALA A 136 -16.88 -5.26 -10.43
CA ALA A 136 -15.48 -4.90 -10.22
C ALA A 136 -14.98 -5.51 -8.90
N LYS A 137 -13.95 -6.34 -9.04
CA LYS A 137 -13.14 -6.87 -7.94
C LYS A 137 -12.55 -5.71 -7.12
N LEU A 138 -12.71 -5.79 -5.81
CA LEU A 138 -12.15 -4.85 -4.84
C LEU A 138 -11.39 -5.67 -3.79
N GLU A 139 -10.11 -5.40 -3.65
CA GLU A 139 -9.25 -5.95 -2.62
C GLU A 139 -9.25 -4.99 -1.43
N ILE A 140 -9.28 -5.53 -0.20
CA ILE A 140 -9.39 -4.72 1.02
C ILE A 140 -8.32 -5.15 2.01
N ILE A 141 -7.64 -4.19 2.61
CA ILE A 141 -6.78 -4.40 3.78
C ILE A 141 -7.42 -3.69 4.97
N ALA A 142 -7.59 -4.41 6.08
CA ALA A 142 -8.23 -3.90 7.28
C ALA A 142 -7.59 -4.51 8.54
N CYS A 143 -7.88 -3.92 9.70
CA CYS A 143 -7.37 -4.40 10.99
C CYS A 143 -8.48 -5.09 11.80
N GLY A 144 -8.16 -6.23 12.42
CA GLY A 144 -9.12 -7.01 13.21
C GLY A 144 -9.30 -6.49 14.63
N ARG A 145 -8.22 -5.98 15.23
CA ARG A 145 -8.17 -5.47 16.61
C ARG A 145 -7.38 -4.17 16.71
N GLU A 146 -7.09 -3.73 17.92
CA GLU A 146 -6.13 -2.66 18.18
C GLU A 146 -4.74 -3.05 17.68
N VAL A 147 -4.15 -2.20 16.83
CA VAL A 147 -2.83 -2.44 16.27
C VAL A 147 -1.85 -1.45 16.90
N ASN A 148 -0.67 -1.96 17.27
CA ASN A 148 0.41 -1.10 17.71
C ASN A 148 0.75 -0.05 16.63
N THR A 149 0.85 1.22 17.01
CA THR A 149 1.06 2.34 16.07
C THR A 149 2.32 2.21 15.23
N TYR A 150 3.40 1.65 15.78
CA TYR A 150 4.63 1.38 15.04
C TYR A 150 4.43 0.28 14.00
N ALA A 151 3.74 -0.81 14.37
CA ALA A 151 3.42 -1.88 13.43
C ALA A 151 2.50 -1.41 12.30
N ALA A 152 1.49 -0.59 12.62
CA ALA A 152 0.59 0.04 11.65
C ALA A 152 1.35 0.94 10.66
N GLU A 153 2.17 1.87 11.17
CA GLU A 153 2.97 2.78 10.34
C GLU A 153 3.94 2.01 9.44
N HIS A 154 4.68 1.05 10.00
CA HIS A 154 5.62 0.23 9.24
C HIS A 154 4.91 -0.57 8.16
N PHE A 155 3.84 -1.28 8.50
CA PHE A 155 3.10 -2.09 7.54
C PHE A 155 2.50 -1.21 6.42
N GLY A 156 1.87 -0.09 6.78
CA GLY A 156 1.28 0.88 5.85
C GLY A 156 2.29 1.39 4.83
N HIS A 157 3.42 1.88 5.32
CA HIS A 157 4.51 2.38 4.48
C HIS A 157 5.07 1.29 3.55
N LYS A 158 5.42 0.12 4.08
CA LYS A 158 6.00 -0.98 3.28
C LYS A 158 5.03 -1.47 2.22
N PHE A 159 3.76 -1.62 2.58
CA PHE A 159 2.73 -2.01 1.63
C PHE A 159 2.66 -1.04 0.45
N ILE A 160 2.62 0.27 0.70
CA ILE A 160 2.54 1.27 -0.37
C ILE A 160 3.79 1.24 -1.26
N ILE A 161 4.99 1.07 -0.68
CA ILE A 161 6.22 0.90 -1.48
C ILE A 161 6.07 -0.26 -2.46
N HIS A 162 5.57 -1.41 -2.00
CA HIS A 162 5.43 -2.59 -2.84
C HIS A 162 4.26 -2.52 -3.82
N ALA A 163 3.14 -1.92 -3.43
CA ALA A 163 2.04 -1.63 -4.33
C ALA A 163 2.48 -0.70 -5.48
N GLY A 164 3.54 0.07 -5.23
CA GLY A 164 4.27 0.88 -6.19
C GLY A 164 5.12 0.11 -7.20
N ARG A 165 5.33 -1.22 -7.08
CA ARG A 165 6.22 -2.06 -7.93
C ARG A 165 5.43 -3.01 -8.84
N GLU A 166 6.09 -3.65 -9.81
CA GLU A 166 5.50 -4.77 -10.56
C GLU A 166 5.15 -5.94 -9.61
N GLY A 167 4.00 -6.59 -9.78
CA GLY A 167 3.51 -7.64 -8.88
C GLY A 167 1.99 -7.70 -8.87
N THR A 168 1.36 -8.11 -7.78
CA THR A 168 -0.07 -7.97 -7.44
C THR A 168 -0.20 -7.24 -6.09
N PHE A 169 -1.37 -6.75 -5.69
CA PHE A 169 -1.51 -6.19 -4.34
C PHE A 169 -1.31 -7.26 -3.25
N PHE A 170 -1.57 -8.52 -3.57
CA PHE A 170 -1.29 -9.63 -2.67
C PHE A 170 0.22 -9.84 -2.48
N ASP A 171 1.01 -9.76 -3.55
CA ASP A 171 2.48 -9.82 -3.44
C ASP A 171 3.00 -8.67 -2.58
N ALA A 172 2.45 -7.46 -2.77
CA ALA A 172 2.79 -6.30 -1.94
C ALA A 172 2.43 -6.51 -0.47
N TYR A 173 1.27 -7.12 -0.20
CA TYR A 173 0.85 -7.51 1.14
C TYR A 173 1.79 -8.56 1.76
N GLN A 174 2.15 -9.62 1.03
CA GLN A 174 3.05 -10.67 1.52
C GLN A 174 4.43 -10.09 1.87
N HIS A 175 4.99 -9.23 1.01
CA HIS A 175 6.28 -8.61 1.28
C HIS A 175 6.23 -7.68 2.50
N ALA A 176 5.20 -6.83 2.61
CA ALA A 176 5.01 -5.97 3.78
C ALA A 176 4.83 -6.80 5.06
N ARG A 177 4.06 -7.89 5.00
CA ARG A 177 3.88 -8.84 6.10
C ARG A 177 5.21 -9.41 6.56
N ASP A 178 5.96 -10.01 5.64
CA ASP A 178 7.17 -10.75 5.99
C ASP A 178 8.21 -9.83 6.64
N LEU A 179 8.28 -8.55 6.23
CA LEU A 179 9.14 -7.54 6.86
C LEU A 179 8.67 -7.18 8.27
N VAL A 180 7.37 -6.99 8.47
CA VAL A 180 6.82 -6.67 9.80
C VAL A 180 7.02 -7.85 10.74
N VAL A 181 6.71 -9.07 10.31
CA VAL A 181 6.91 -10.31 11.09
C VAL A 181 8.38 -10.52 11.43
N PHE A 182 9.30 -10.18 10.51
CA PHE A 182 10.73 -10.26 10.78
C PHE A 182 11.17 -9.37 11.96
N THR A 183 10.54 -8.20 12.11
CA THR A 183 10.82 -7.26 13.20
C THR A 183 9.98 -7.49 14.45
N ASN A 184 8.78 -8.05 14.29
CA ASN A 184 7.82 -8.27 15.35
C ASN A 184 6.98 -9.51 15.00
N ASP A 185 7.38 -10.65 15.54
CA ASP A 185 6.74 -11.94 15.31
C ASP A 185 5.37 -12.10 16.01
N GLN A 186 4.98 -11.14 16.84
CA GLN A 186 3.69 -11.12 17.53
C GLN A 186 2.55 -10.59 16.65
N VAL A 187 2.87 -9.97 15.50
CA VAL A 187 1.85 -9.43 14.59
C VAL A 187 1.20 -10.59 13.82
N VAL A 188 -0.11 -10.69 13.96
CA VAL A 188 -0.92 -11.75 13.36
C VAL A 188 -1.57 -11.23 12.09
N PHE A 189 -1.33 -11.94 10.98
CA PHE A 189 -1.89 -11.64 9.68
C PHE A 189 -2.91 -12.71 9.27
N ARG A 190 -3.98 -12.29 8.60
CA ARG A 190 -5.01 -13.18 8.05
C ARG A 190 -5.28 -12.88 6.58
N GLU A 191 -5.81 -13.88 5.89
CA GLU A 191 -6.15 -13.80 4.48
C GLU A 191 -7.55 -14.40 4.31
N PHE A 192 -8.41 -13.71 3.58
CA PHE A 192 -9.79 -14.12 3.35
C PHE A 192 -10.04 -14.16 1.84
N THR A 193 -10.35 -15.34 1.32
CA THR A 193 -10.62 -15.54 -0.11
C THR A 193 -12.09 -15.86 -0.37
N THR A 194 -12.84 -16.21 0.68
CA THR A 194 -14.27 -16.46 0.61
C THR A 194 -15.05 -15.64 1.64
N LEU A 195 -16.31 -15.36 1.34
CA LEU A 195 -17.22 -14.69 2.28
C LEU A 195 -17.41 -15.53 3.56
N GLU A 196 -17.49 -16.85 3.45
CA GLU A 196 -17.69 -17.75 4.59
C GLU A 196 -16.51 -17.71 5.58
N GLU A 197 -15.26 -17.75 5.08
CA GLU A 197 -14.05 -17.59 5.92
C GLU A 197 -14.07 -16.24 6.67
N MET A 198 -14.47 -15.17 5.97
CA MET A 198 -14.52 -13.82 6.56
C MET A 198 -15.63 -13.69 7.62
N GLU A 199 -16.80 -14.29 7.38
CA GLU A 199 -17.96 -14.27 8.28
C GLU A 199 -17.75 -15.14 9.53
N SER A 200 -17.04 -16.25 9.39
CA SER A 200 -16.72 -17.15 10.50
C SER A 200 -15.54 -16.68 11.36
N SER A 201 -14.82 -15.63 10.93
CA SER A 201 -13.71 -15.08 11.67
C SER A 201 -14.15 -14.30 12.91
N ASP A 202 -13.45 -14.53 14.01
CA ASP A 202 -13.59 -13.82 15.29
C ASP A 202 -12.93 -12.44 15.30
N GLY A 203 -12.21 -12.05 14.24
CA GLY A 203 -11.48 -10.78 14.18
C GLY A 203 -10.17 -10.76 14.97
N ASN A 204 -9.71 -11.88 15.54
CA ASN A 204 -8.52 -11.91 16.39
C ASN A 204 -7.21 -11.95 15.56
N PHE A 205 -6.91 -10.83 14.92
CA PHE A 205 -5.70 -10.60 14.13
C PHE A 205 -5.41 -9.10 14.01
N ASP A 206 -4.17 -8.74 13.70
CA ASP A 206 -3.76 -7.34 13.55
C ASP A 206 -4.12 -6.82 12.15
N PHE A 207 -3.76 -7.56 11.10
CA PHE A 207 -4.06 -7.19 9.71
C PHE A 207 -4.72 -8.34 8.95
N ALA A 208 -5.63 -7.99 8.04
CA ALA A 208 -6.23 -8.92 7.10
C ALA A 208 -6.16 -8.41 5.68
N TYR A 209 -5.88 -9.33 4.75
CA TYR A 209 -6.06 -9.15 3.33
C TYR A 209 -7.34 -9.85 2.88
N VAL A 210 -8.26 -9.12 2.25
CA VAL A 210 -9.54 -9.62 1.77
C VAL A 210 -9.55 -9.56 0.24
N ASP A 211 -9.61 -10.72 -0.39
CA ASP A 211 -9.71 -10.90 -1.83
C ASP A 211 -10.86 -11.85 -2.17
N ILE A 212 -12.07 -11.29 -2.16
CA ILE A 212 -13.30 -12.03 -2.47
C ILE A 212 -13.82 -11.52 -3.81
N ASP A 213 -13.77 -12.38 -4.83
CA ASP A 213 -14.30 -12.09 -6.16
C ASP A 213 -15.81 -12.38 -6.24
N PRO A 214 -16.68 -11.34 -6.37
CA PRO A 214 -18.11 -11.55 -6.43
C PRO A 214 -18.56 -12.41 -7.61
N ALA A 215 -17.84 -12.35 -8.73
CA ALA A 215 -18.19 -13.11 -9.93
C ALA A 215 -17.96 -14.61 -9.74
N LYS A 216 -16.90 -15.01 -9.02
CA LYS A 216 -16.60 -16.42 -8.72
C LYS A 216 -17.55 -17.03 -7.69
N GLN A 217 -17.94 -16.23 -6.70
CA GLN A 217 -18.90 -16.64 -5.66
C GLN A 217 -20.30 -16.92 -6.26
N ALA A 218 -20.76 -16.11 -7.21
CA ALA A 218 -22.07 -16.30 -7.85
C ALA A 218 -22.17 -17.63 -8.63
N THR A 219 -21.06 -18.13 -9.18
CA THR A 219 -21.03 -19.40 -9.92
C THR A 219 -20.98 -20.64 -9.03
N ALA A 220 -20.46 -20.54 -7.81
CA ALA A 220 -20.31 -21.70 -6.91
C ALA A 220 -21.62 -22.16 -6.26
N VAL A 221 -22.61 -21.28 -6.18
CA VAL A 221 -23.89 -21.54 -5.48
C VAL A 221 -24.98 -22.07 -6.43
N ALA A 222 -24.79 -22.02 -7.74
CA ALA A 222 -25.72 -22.65 -8.68
C ALA A 222 -25.63 -24.18 -8.49
N PRO A 223 -26.68 -24.85 -7.98
CA PRO A 223 -26.69 -26.31 -7.93
C PRO A 223 -26.44 -26.80 -9.35
N PRO A 224 -25.66 -27.89 -9.56
CA PRO A 224 -25.55 -28.49 -10.87
C PRO A 224 -26.98 -28.73 -11.34
N ALA A 225 -27.41 -27.99 -12.37
CA ALA A 225 -28.75 -28.08 -12.91
C ALA A 225 -28.96 -29.56 -13.16
N ALA A 226 -29.84 -30.19 -12.37
CA ALA A 226 -30.05 -31.62 -12.42
C ALA A 226 -30.27 -31.95 -13.88
N ALA A 227 -29.27 -32.60 -14.49
CA ALA A 227 -29.33 -32.96 -15.89
C ALA A 227 -30.59 -33.81 -15.99
N ALA A 228 -31.63 -33.23 -16.58
CA ALA A 228 -32.86 -33.92 -16.82
C ALA A 228 -32.47 -35.13 -17.67
N ALA A 229 -32.46 -36.30 -17.04
CA ALA A 229 -32.25 -37.58 -17.68
C ALA A 229 -33.46 -37.84 -18.57
N GLY A 230 -33.52 -37.13 -19.70
CA GLY A 230 -34.40 -37.41 -20.80
C GLY A 230 -33.71 -38.42 -21.70
N SER A 231 -34.04 -39.69 -21.51
CA SER A 231 -33.88 -40.70 -22.54
C SER A 231 -34.71 -40.32 -23.76
N ALA A 232 -34.10 -40.29 -24.94
CA ALA A 232 -34.69 -40.84 -26.18
C ALA A 232 -33.75 -40.58 -27.37
N ASP A 233 -33.27 -41.68 -27.93
CA ASP A 233 -32.95 -41.93 -29.34
C ASP A 233 -32.86 -40.74 -30.30
N SER A 234 -31.67 -40.56 -30.89
CA SER A 234 -31.60 -40.31 -32.33
C SER A 234 -30.24 -40.68 -32.94
N PRO A 235 -30.24 -41.13 -34.21
CA PRO A 235 -29.12 -41.81 -34.83
C PRO A 235 -28.11 -40.87 -35.49
N PHE A 236 -26.85 -41.32 -35.41
CA PHE A 236 -25.76 -41.22 -36.38
C PHE A 236 -25.99 -40.41 -37.67
N VAL A 237 -25.23 -39.32 -37.86
CA VAL A 237 -24.90 -38.75 -39.18
C VAL A 237 -23.42 -38.33 -39.19
N PRO A 238 -22.61 -38.72 -40.19
CA PRO A 238 -21.19 -38.42 -40.23
C PRO A 238 -20.86 -37.14 -41.01
N SER A 239 -19.81 -36.47 -40.54
CA SER A 239 -18.69 -35.86 -41.29
C SER A 239 -18.97 -34.77 -42.35
N ALA A 240 -18.39 -33.58 -42.13
CA ALA A 240 -17.71 -32.82 -43.18
C ALA A 240 -16.76 -31.77 -42.58
N ALA A 241 -15.46 -31.93 -42.81
CA ALA A 241 -14.46 -30.87 -42.66
C ALA A 241 -14.47 -29.95 -43.90
N PRO A 242 -14.07 -28.68 -43.75
CA PRO A 242 -13.03 -28.17 -44.64
C PRO A 242 -11.98 -27.36 -43.85
N SER A 243 -10.70 -27.68 -44.00
CA SER A 243 -9.80 -27.30 -45.10
C SER A 243 -9.15 -25.93 -44.88
N VAL A 244 -7.83 -26.01 -44.76
CA VAL A 244 -6.85 -24.97 -44.45
C VAL A 244 -6.58 -24.12 -45.70
N ALA A 245 -6.43 -22.81 -45.52
CA ALA A 245 -5.68 -21.96 -46.45
C ALA A 245 -4.79 -20.97 -45.65
N PRO A 246 -3.50 -20.82 -46.01
CA PRO A 246 -2.56 -19.97 -45.28
C PRO A 246 -2.55 -18.52 -45.83
N PRO A 247 -2.19 -17.51 -45.01
CA PRO A 247 -1.96 -16.17 -45.51
C PRO A 247 -0.57 -16.03 -46.14
N LYS A 248 -0.54 -15.38 -47.31
CA LYS A 248 0.65 -14.98 -48.03
C LYS A 248 1.42 -13.90 -47.26
N SER A 249 2.72 -14.13 -47.17
CA SER A 249 3.76 -13.15 -46.87
C SER A 249 3.81 -12.03 -47.90
N SER A 250 4.07 -10.80 -47.46
CA SER A 250 4.83 -9.84 -48.25
C SER A 250 5.65 -8.94 -47.33
N SER A 251 6.95 -9.01 -47.56
CA SER A 251 8.01 -8.20 -46.97
C SER A 251 8.15 -6.89 -47.71
N THR A 252 8.28 -5.76 -47.02
CA THR A 252 9.05 -4.63 -47.55
C THR A 252 9.48 -3.68 -46.43
N ALA A 253 10.75 -3.79 -46.05
CA ALA A 253 11.64 -2.68 -45.73
C ALA A 253 12.73 -2.72 -46.83
N PRO A 254 13.69 -1.77 -46.95
CA PRO A 254 13.98 -0.63 -46.08
C PRO A 254 14.28 0.66 -46.86
N SER A 255 14.51 1.76 -46.13
CA SER A 255 15.56 2.76 -46.34
C SER A 255 15.23 3.97 -45.47
N ARG A 256 16.13 4.82 -44.97
CA ARG A 256 17.59 4.90 -44.77
C ARG A 256 17.78 6.41 -44.49
N ALA A 257 18.38 6.73 -43.36
CA ALA A 257 19.17 7.93 -43.03
C ALA A 257 18.75 9.31 -43.58
N SER A 258 18.63 10.30 -42.67
CA SER A 258 19.34 11.59 -42.74
C SER A 258 19.09 12.41 -41.46
N THR A 259 20.07 12.42 -40.55
CA THR A 259 20.46 13.60 -39.76
C THR A 259 21.56 14.34 -40.58
N PRO A 260 22.01 15.57 -40.27
CA PRO A 260 21.85 16.36 -39.04
C PRO A 260 21.50 17.85 -39.27
N GLU A 261 21.15 18.60 -38.22
CA GLU A 261 21.75 19.94 -38.06
C GLU A 261 21.67 20.47 -36.63
N ARG A 262 22.81 21.02 -36.22
CA ARG A 262 23.10 21.70 -34.96
C ARG A 262 22.36 23.04 -34.90
N SER A 263 21.85 23.39 -33.73
CA SER A 263 21.70 24.80 -33.33
C SER A 263 22.10 24.95 -31.86
N SER A 264 23.12 25.78 -31.63
CA SER A 264 23.63 26.17 -30.32
C SER A 264 22.68 27.21 -29.68
N PRO A 265 22.47 27.19 -28.35
CA PRO A 265 21.79 28.28 -27.66
C PRO A 265 22.78 29.40 -27.24
N PRO A 266 22.33 30.66 -27.14
CA PRO A 266 23.15 31.77 -26.68
C PRO A 266 23.20 31.86 -25.14
N SER A 267 24.31 32.41 -24.64
CA SER A 267 24.62 32.72 -23.25
C SER A 267 23.69 33.78 -22.63
N PRO A 268 23.47 33.76 -21.29
CA PRO A 268 22.68 34.79 -20.62
C PRO A 268 23.52 36.02 -20.23
N VAL A 269 22.86 37.18 -20.29
CA VAL A 269 23.34 38.51 -19.90
C VAL A 269 23.18 38.70 -18.39
N SER A 270 24.19 39.31 -17.76
CA SER A 270 24.25 39.65 -16.34
C SER A 270 23.76 41.07 -16.03
N GLY A 271 23.01 41.21 -14.93
CA GLY A 271 22.92 42.39 -14.04
C GLY A 271 21.69 43.31 -14.20
N PRO A 272 21.34 44.17 -13.21
CA PRO A 272 22.00 44.43 -11.92
C PRO A 272 21.07 44.39 -10.67
N SER A 273 21.73 44.47 -9.51
CA SER A 273 21.24 44.65 -8.14
C SER A 273 20.57 45.99 -7.85
N LYS A 274 19.65 46.02 -6.87
CA LYS A 274 19.36 47.08 -5.85
C LYS A 274 18.07 46.69 -5.09
N SER A 275 18.11 46.41 -3.78
CA SER A 275 18.14 47.29 -2.59
C SER A 275 16.75 47.64 -2.05
N SER A 276 16.70 47.89 -0.73
CA SER A 276 15.60 48.34 0.16
C SER A 276 14.53 47.28 0.50
N SER A 277 14.41 46.73 1.72
CA SER A 277 14.14 47.35 3.03
C SER A 277 12.84 48.14 3.08
N GLU A 278 11.79 47.59 3.69
CA GLU A 278 11.08 48.20 4.83
C GLU A 278 9.94 47.32 5.35
N THR A 279 9.87 47.30 6.67
CA THR A 279 8.84 46.80 7.57
C THR A 279 7.48 47.46 7.36
N SER A 280 6.39 46.69 7.40
CA SER A 280 5.11 47.18 7.90
C SER A 280 4.22 46.01 8.35
N SER A 281 4.08 45.88 9.67
CA SER A 281 3.08 45.06 10.34
C SER A 281 1.73 45.76 10.25
N GLN A 282 0.69 45.09 9.76
CA GLN A 282 -0.69 45.43 10.08
C GLN A 282 -1.55 44.18 10.30
N PRO A 283 -2.55 44.26 11.21
CA PRO A 283 -3.22 43.10 11.78
C PRO A 283 -4.39 42.59 10.94
N SER A 284 -4.71 41.32 11.20
CA SER A 284 -5.84 40.54 10.69
C SER A 284 -7.20 41.21 10.86
N PRO A 285 -8.12 41.05 9.90
CA PRO A 285 -9.55 41.16 10.17
C PRO A 285 -10.12 39.81 10.64
N GLU A 286 -10.92 39.85 11.71
CA GLU A 286 -11.82 38.79 12.17
C GLU A 286 -12.69 38.25 11.02
N PRO A 287 -13.00 36.95 11.01
CA PRO A 287 -14.23 36.47 10.43
C PRO A 287 -15.32 36.35 11.50
N ALA A 288 -16.46 36.90 11.13
CA ALA A 288 -17.69 37.00 11.88
C ALA A 288 -18.24 35.67 12.42
N GLN A 289 -18.95 35.82 13.52
CA GLN A 289 -19.82 34.83 14.16
C GLN A 289 -20.81 34.22 13.14
N ALA A 290 -20.80 32.90 13.04
CA ALA A 290 -21.89 32.11 12.48
C ALA A 290 -22.46 31.28 13.64
N ASP A 291 -23.46 31.85 14.31
CA ASP A 291 -24.34 31.15 15.22
C ASP A 291 -25.28 30.20 14.44
N SER A 292 -25.74 29.18 15.16
CA SER A 292 -27.01 28.48 14.95
C SER A 292 -27.06 27.45 13.81
N LEU A 293 -26.88 26.17 14.18
CA LEU A 293 -27.90 25.10 14.06
C LEU A 293 -27.25 23.74 14.33
N TRP A 294 -27.32 23.24 15.57
CA TRP A 294 -27.44 21.81 15.92
C TRP A 294 -27.35 21.63 17.45
N GLU A 295 -28.35 22.15 18.18
CA GLU A 295 -28.66 21.67 19.53
C GLU A 295 -30.01 20.98 19.51
N ARG A 296 -30.00 19.65 19.45
CA ARG A 296 -31.07 18.77 19.94
C ARG A 296 -30.54 17.35 19.98
N SER A 297 -29.97 16.96 21.12
CA SER A 297 -30.01 15.60 21.71
C SER A 297 -29.09 15.54 22.93
N LYS A 298 -29.48 16.23 24.01
CA LYS A 298 -29.05 15.90 25.36
C LYS A 298 -30.28 15.95 26.23
N GLU A 299 -30.83 14.78 26.54
CA GLU A 299 -31.57 14.51 27.77
C GLU A 299 -32.04 13.05 27.84
N ALA A 300 -32.04 12.52 29.06
CA ALA A 300 -32.35 11.15 29.52
C ALA A 300 -31.18 10.16 29.41
N SER A 301 -30.73 9.49 30.46
CA SER A 301 -31.21 9.36 31.83
C SER A 301 -30.07 8.76 32.66
N ALA A 302 -29.79 9.34 33.83
CA ALA A 302 -28.93 8.74 34.84
C ALA A 302 -29.82 7.96 35.84
N THR A 303 -29.45 6.73 36.16
CA THR A 303 -29.96 6.03 37.35
C THR A 303 -28.83 5.16 37.92
N PRO A 304 -28.55 5.23 39.23
CA PRO A 304 -27.43 4.53 39.83
C PRO A 304 -27.83 3.10 40.21
N ILE A 305 -26.94 2.12 40.00
CA ILE A 305 -27.08 0.77 40.55
C ILE A 305 -25.98 0.53 41.57
N ALA A 306 -26.44 -0.02 42.71
CA ALA A 306 -25.73 -0.22 43.96
C ALA A 306 -24.58 -1.23 43.89
N ALA A 307 -23.61 -1.02 44.78
CA ALA A 307 -22.48 -1.90 45.05
C ALA A 307 -22.94 -3.25 45.64
N GLY A 308 -22.51 -4.34 45.00
CA GLY A 308 -22.60 -5.70 45.52
C GLY A 308 -21.20 -6.35 45.54
N SER A 309 -20.88 -6.96 46.67
CA SER A 309 -19.59 -7.60 47.03
C SER A 309 -19.14 -8.74 46.09
N PRO A 310 -17.83 -9.09 46.09
CA PRO A 310 -17.24 -9.98 45.08
C PRO A 310 -17.49 -11.46 45.38
N ALA A 311 -17.86 -12.21 44.34
CA ALA A 311 -17.87 -13.67 44.33
C ALA A 311 -16.48 -14.23 43.92
N PRO A 312 -16.10 -15.44 44.39
CA PRO A 312 -14.75 -15.96 44.27
C PRO A 312 -14.39 -16.41 42.84
N ALA A 313 -13.10 -16.28 42.52
CA ALA A 313 -12.51 -16.60 41.22
C ALA A 313 -12.75 -18.06 40.79
N PRO A 314 -13.15 -18.31 39.53
CA PRO A 314 -13.15 -19.66 38.98
C PRO A 314 -11.72 -20.08 38.60
N THR A 315 -11.40 -21.30 39.00
CA THR A 315 -10.16 -22.04 38.74
C THR A 315 -9.91 -22.19 37.23
N LEU A 316 -8.70 -21.84 36.78
CA LEU A 316 -8.23 -22.09 35.41
C LEU A 316 -8.27 -23.59 35.10
N ALA A 317 -9.19 -24.01 34.24
CA ALA A 317 -9.09 -25.28 33.53
C ALA A 317 -8.32 -25.05 32.22
N THR A 318 -7.27 -25.83 32.03
CA THR A 318 -6.41 -25.87 30.84
C THR A 318 -7.26 -26.13 29.60
N ALA A 319 -7.31 -25.15 28.68
CA ALA A 319 -7.99 -25.31 27.41
C ALA A 319 -7.26 -26.36 26.53
N PRO A 320 -7.99 -27.28 25.87
CA PRO A 320 -7.38 -28.24 24.95
C PRO A 320 -6.81 -27.52 23.73
N ALA A 321 -5.63 -27.95 23.29
CA ALA A 321 -4.97 -27.46 22.09
C ALA A 321 -5.89 -27.59 20.87
N ILE A 322 -6.23 -26.47 20.25
CA ILE A 322 -6.98 -26.41 18.99
C ILE A 322 -6.02 -26.88 17.88
N PRO A 323 -6.32 -27.94 17.14
CA PRO A 323 -5.50 -28.37 16.02
C PRO A 323 -5.53 -27.30 14.92
N SER A 324 -4.34 -26.90 14.47
CA SER A 324 -4.14 -26.02 13.32
C SER A 324 -4.87 -26.62 12.09
N PRO A 325 -5.75 -25.86 11.41
CA PRO A 325 -6.37 -26.35 10.19
C PRO A 325 -5.30 -26.56 9.11
N ALA A 326 -5.37 -27.70 8.43
CA ALA A 326 -4.51 -28.03 7.30
C ALA A 326 -4.66 -26.98 6.18
N PRO A 327 -3.58 -26.66 5.44
CA PRO A 327 -3.63 -25.67 4.37
C PRO A 327 -4.61 -26.11 3.28
N ALA A 328 -5.66 -25.32 3.06
CA ALA A 328 -6.57 -25.49 1.95
C ALA A 328 -5.79 -25.48 0.63
N GLY A 329 -6.11 -26.41 -0.27
CA GLY A 329 -5.43 -26.56 -1.55
C GLY A 329 -5.45 -25.26 -2.34
N LYS A 330 -4.25 -24.79 -2.76
CA LYS A 330 -4.08 -23.59 -3.58
C LYS A 330 -4.76 -23.79 -4.92
N ALA A 331 -5.96 -23.25 -5.09
CA ALA A 331 -6.52 -23.02 -6.42
C ALA A 331 -5.70 -21.91 -7.10
N ASP A 332 -5.33 -22.10 -8.37
CA ASP A 332 -4.63 -21.08 -9.18
C ASP A 332 -5.55 -19.87 -9.43
N VAL A 333 -5.63 -18.99 -8.43
CA VAL A 333 -6.33 -17.72 -8.52
C VAL A 333 -5.46 -16.76 -9.35
N LYS A 334 -5.92 -16.43 -10.54
CA LYS A 334 -5.32 -15.36 -11.35
C LYS A 334 -5.53 -14.01 -10.63
N LEU A 335 -4.52 -13.57 -9.88
CA LEU A 335 -4.51 -12.32 -9.13
C LEU A 335 -4.38 -11.11 -10.10
N ALA A 336 -4.89 -9.96 -9.67
CA ALA A 336 -4.83 -8.74 -10.47
C ALA A 336 -3.38 -8.20 -10.49
N PRO A 337 -2.76 -7.99 -11.65
CA PRO A 337 -1.43 -7.39 -11.70
C PRO A 337 -1.48 -5.95 -11.17
N SER A 338 -0.51 -5.59 -10.34
CA SER A 338 -0.09 -4.25 -9.98
C SER A 338 -0.06 -3.39 -11.23
N MET A 339 -0.62 -2.20 -11.08
CA MET A 339 -1.01 -1.36 -12.20
C MET A 339 0.12 -0.59 -12.85
N LEU A 340 1.29 -0.54 -12.23
CA LEU A 340 2.34 0.36 -12.65
C LEU A 340 3.26 -0.37 -13.63
N LYS A 341 3.09 -0.06 -14.93
CA LYS A 341 4.15 -0.27 -15.91
C LYS A 341 5.19 0.81 -15.69
N ILE A 342 6.12 0.54 -14.79
CA ILE A 342 7.15 1.48 -14.37
C ILE A 342 8.26 1.48 -15.41
N ASP A 343 8.75 2.67 -15.77
CA ASP A 343 9.96 2.72 -16.57
C ASP A 343 11.11 2.14 -15.75
N LYS A 344 12.00 1.40 -16.42
CA LYS A 344 13.08 0.66 -15.75
C LYS A 344 13.88 1.51 -14.75
N LYS A 345 14.06 2.81 -15.00
CA LYS A 345 14.83 3.68 -14.10
C LYS A 345 14.06 3.93 -12.80
N THR A 346 12.76 4.20 -12.87
CA THR A 346 11.93 4.38 -11.67
C THR A 346 11.88 3.07 -10.88
N ASP A 347 11.71 1.92 -11.53
CA ASP A 347 11.72 0.62 -10.85
C ASP A 347 13.08 0.34 -10.17
N ASP A 348 14.19 0.62 -10.87
CA ASP A 348 15.54 0.52 -10.28
C ASP A 348 15.69 1.44 -9.03
N ILE A 349 15.08 2.63 -9.01
CA ILE A 349 15.12 3.53 -7.82
C ILE A 349 14.29 2.95 -6.68
N LEU A 350 13.08 2.46 -6.95
CA LEU A 350 12.21 1.87 -5.93
C LEU A 350 12.84 0.63 -5.31
N ALA A 351 13.38 -0.25 -6.14
CA ALA A 351 14.08 -1.46 -5.73
C ALA A 351 15.33 -1.14 -4.89
N ALA A 352 16.10 -0.11 -5.28
CA ALA A 352 17.27 0.33 -4.52
C ALA A 352 16.90 0.89 -3.13
N ASN A 353 15.86 1.72 -3.05
CA ASN A 353 15.37 2.26 -1.77
C ASN A 353 14.88 1.12 -0.87
N TYR A 354 14.05 0.24 -1.42
CA TYR A 354 13.53 -0.92 -0.72
C TYR A 354 14.65 -1.77 -0.11
N LEU A 355 15.66 -2.13 -0.91
CA LEU A 355 16.76 -2.95 -0.45
C LEU A 355 17.53 -2.31 0.71
N ARG A 356 17.80 -1.00 0.65
CA ARG A 356 18.46 -0.27 1.74
C ARG A 356 17.64 -0.30 3.01
N GLU A 357 16.34 -0.06 2.90
CA GLU A 357 15.44 -0.08 4.06
C GLU A 357 15.36 -1.47 4.67
N CYS A 358 15.29 -2.53 3.86
CA CYS A 358 15.31 -3.90 4.36
C CYS A 358 16.58 -4.19 5.14
N ILE A 359 17.75 -3.85 4.60
CA ILE A 359 19.03 -4.10 5.28
C ILE A 359 19.10 -3.34 6.61
N GLN A 360 18.71 -2.07 6.62
CA GLN A 360 18.70 -1.25 7.83
C GLN A 360 17.77 -1.81 8.89
N MET A 361 16.55 -2.17 8.50
CA MET A 361 15.54 -2.71 9.40
C MET A 361 15.99 -4.06 9.99
N VAL A 362 16.52 -4.94 9.14
CA VAL A 362 16.96 -6.28 9.54
C VAL A 362 18.21 -6.21 10.43
N THR A 363 19.08 -5.21 10.22
CA THR A 363 20.23 -4.94 11.10
C THR A 363 19.79 -4.34 12.44
N ALA A 364 18.83 -3.42 12.42
CA ALA A 364 18.34 -2.73 13.61
C ALA A 364 17.49 -3.63 14.53
N SER A 365 16.86 -4.69 14.00
CA SER A 365 16.07 -5.61 14.83
C SER A 365 16.92 -6.43 15.81
N GLY A 366 18.24 -6.51 15.60
CA GLY A 366 19.14 -7.34 16.42
C GLY A 366 18.95 -8.86 16.22
N ASN A 367 18.08 -9.28 15.30
CA ASN A 367 17.76 -10.69 15.06
C ASN A 367 18.80 -11.42 14.20
N LEU A 368 19.81 -10.72 13.67
CA LEU A 368 20.84 -11.29 12.83
C LEU A 368 22.09 -11.69 13.62
N LYS A 369 22.72 -12.79 13.20
CA LYS A 369 24.06 -13.16 13.66
C LYS A 369 25.10 -12.19 13.09
N PRO A 370 26.25 -11.98 13.76
CA PRO A 370 27.31 -11.11 13.26
C PRO A 370 27.79 -11.46 11.83
N ALA A 371 27.82 -12.75 11.49
CA ALA A 371 28.18 -13.21 10.15
C ALA A 371 27.15 -12.81 9.07
N GLU A 372 25.87 -12.77 9.43
CA GLU A 372 24.78 -12.36 8.52
C GLU A 372 24.82 -10.85 8.28
N VAL A 373 25.06 -10.06 9.33
CA VAL A 373 25.31 -8.61 9.21
C VAL A 373 26.52 -8.33 8.31
N THR A 374 27.60 -9.09 8.50
CA THR A 374 28.81 -8.98 7.66
C THR A 374 28.51 -9.30 6.19
N LEU A 375 27.70 -10.32 5.93
CA LEU A 375 27.28 -10.69 4.57
C LEU A 375 26.44 -9.59 3.92
N LEU A 376 25.49 -8.98 4.65
CA LEU A 376 24.69 -7.86 4.15
C LEU A 376 25.55 -6.65 3.81
N ASN A 377 26.52 -6.33 4.67
CA ASN A 377 27.48 -5.25 4.41
C ASN A 377 28.38 -5.54 3.21
N ASP A 378 28.89 -6.77 3.06
CA ASP A 378 29.66 -7.16 1.87
C ASP A 378 28.81 -7.02 0.59
N ALA A 379 27.53 -7.40 0.65
CA ALA A 379 26.61 -7.24 -0.49
C ALA A 379 26.40 -5.77 -0.88
N LEU A 380 26.28 -4.87 0.09
CA LEU A 380 26.23 -3.41 -0.13
C LEU A 380 27.53 -2.89 -0.75
N ASP A 381 28.68 -3.30 -0.23
CA ASP A 381 29.98 -2.90 -0.76
C ASP A 381 30.17 -3.41 -2.19
N LYS A 382 29.76 -4.64 -2.49
CA LYS A 382 29.74 -5.16 -3.87
C LYS A 382 28.81 -4.37 -4.78
N ALA A 383 27.62 -3.97 -4.30
CA ALA A 383 26.72 -3.11 -5.07
C ALA A 383 27.37 -1.76 -5.39
N LYS A 384 28.09 -1.17 -4.43
CA LYS A 384 28.85 0.06 -4.64
C LYS A 384 30.00 -0.11 -5.64
N LEU A 385 30.76 -1.20 -5.56
CA LEU A 385 31.80 -1.51 -6.55
C LEU A 385 31.23 -1.60 -7.98
N VAL A 386 30.08 -2.26 -8.14
CA VAL A 386 29.39 -2.32 -9.44
C VAL A 386 28.90 -0.95 -9.88
N ALA A 387 28.39 -0.12 -8.96
CA ALA A 387 28.01 1.27 -9.24
C ALA A 387 29.17 2.12 -9.75
N ASP A 388 30.38 1.85 -9.25
CA ASP A 388 31.62 2.50 -9.63
C ASP A 388 32.25 1.89 -10.91
N GLY A 389 31.53 0.99 -11.60
CA GLY A 389 31.90 0.45 -12.90
C GLY A 389 32.52 -0.95 -12.89
N ALA A 390 32.59 -1.63 -11.74
CA ALA A 390 33.05 -3.01 -11.69
C ALA A 390 32.08 -3.96 -12.42
N ALA A 391 32.62 -4.96 -13.12
CA ALA A 391 31.81 -6.00 -13.75
C ALA A 391 31.16 -6.91 -12.70
N ILE A 392 29.92 -7.33 -12.95
CA ILE A 392 29.19 -8.28 -12.10
C ILE A 392 29.82 -9.67 -12.27
N SER A 393 30.71 -10.05 -11.35
CA SER A 393 31.33 -11.38 -11.31
C SER A 393 30.41 -12.44 -10.69
N ALA A 394 30.72 -13.72 -10.87
CA ALA A 394 29.99 -14.83 -10.24
C ALA A 394 29.99 -14.72 -8.70
N LYS A 395 31.11 -14.29 -8.11
CA LYS A 395 31.23 -14.08 -6.66
C LYS A 395 30.31 -12.96 -6.15
N ILE A 396 30.16 -11.88 -6.92
CA ILE A 396 29.23 -10.80 -6.55
C ILE A 396 27.78 -11.30 -6.58
N LYS A 397 27.40 -12.08 -7.60
CA LYS A 397 26.06 -12.68 -7.68
C LYS A 397 25.80 -13.61 -6.51
N GLU A 398 26.77 -14.46 -6.16
CA GLU A 398 26.65 -15.38 -5.03
C GLU A 398 26.43 -14.62 -3.71
N VAL A 399 27.19 -13.55 -3.45
CA VAL A 399 27.00 -12.71 -2.25
C VAL A 399 25.61 -12.09 -2.23
N TRP A 400 25.13 -11.55 -3.36
CA TRP A 400 23.79 -10.98 -3.45
C TRP A 400 22.68 -12.03 -3.28
N GLU A 401 22.85 -13.22 -3.83
CA GLU A 401 21.91 -14.34 -3.66
C GLU A 401 21.85 -14.81 -2.20
N GLN A 402 23.01 -14.89 -1.53
CA GLN A 402 23.06 -15.23 -0.11
C GLN A 402 22.45 -14.12 0.76
N ALA A 403 22.75 -12.86 0.47
CA ALA A 403 22.18 -11.71 1.18
C ALA A 403 20.66 -11.62 1.00
N ALA A 404 20.14 -11.85 -0.21
CA ALA A 404 18.71 -11.83 -0.47
C ALA A 404 17.94 -12.89 0.30
N LYS A 405 18.55 -14.05 0.63
CA LYS A 405 17.92 -15.07 1.48
C LYS A 405 17.69 -14.58 2.92
N LEU A 406 18.42 -13.56 3.36
CA LEU A 406 18.26 -12.93 4.67
C LEU A 406 17.24 -11.79 4.65
N LEU A 407 16.81 -11.34 3.47
CA LEU A 407 15.98 -10.16 3.30
C LEU A 407 14.63 -10.56 2.67
N PRO A 408 13.53 -10.54 3.45
CA PRO A 408 12.22 -10.90 2.92
C PRO A 408 11.84 -10.04 1.70
N GLY A 409 11.31 -10.69 0.66
CA GLY A 409 10.84 -10.00 -0.55
C GLY A 409 11.91 -9.33 -1.42
N VAL A 410 13.21 -9.57 -1.16
CA VAL A 410 14.29 -9.07 -2.00
C VAL A 410 14.59 -10.06 -3.12
N ASN A 411 14.52 -9.58 -4.37
CA ASN A 411 15.01 -10.32 -5.53
C ASN A 411 16.50 -10.01 -5.72
N ALA A 412 17.36 -10.98 -5.39
CA ALA A 412 18.82 -10.86 -5.44
C ALA A 412 19.34 -10.23 -6.74
N GLU A 413 18.80 -10.66 -7.89
CA GLU A 413 19.31 -10.24 -9.19
C GLU A 413 18.84 -8.83 -9.54
N ASN A 414 17.58 -8.50 -9.27
CA ASN A 414 17.01 -7.23 -9.69
C ASN A 414 17.33 -6.11 -8.69
N ASP A 415 17.20 -6.37 -7.40
CA ASP A 415 17.23 -5.32 -6.37
C ASP A 415 18.66 -4.85 -6.07
N PHE A 416 19.64 -5.76 -5.99
CA PHE A 416 21.04 -5.35 -5.81
C PHE A 416 21.63 -4.71 -7.08
N LYS A 417 21.22 -5.16 -8.28
CA LYS A 417 21.60 -4.48 -9.54
C LYS A 417 20.98 -3.09 -9.62
N ALA A 418 19.73 -2.95 -9.23
CA ALA A 418 19.04 -1.67 -9.13
C ALA A 418 19.80 -0.72 -8.19
N LEU A 419 20.15 -1.20 -6.99
CA LEU A 419 21.00 -0.46 -6.05
C LEU A 419 22.35 -0.04 -6.64
N ALA A 420 23.00 -0.91 -7.42
CA ALA A 420 24.25 -0.58 -8.09
C ALA A 420 24.08 0.48 -9.19
N LYS A 421 23.03 0.38 -10.03
CA LYS A 421 22.78 1.36 -11.11
C LYS A 421 22.42 2.74 -10.58
N VAL A 422 21.74 2.77 -9.44
CA VAL A 422 21.37 4.00 -8.74
C VAL A 422 22.60 4.50 -7.99
N SER A 423 23.61 4.97 -8.75
CA SER A 423 24.86 5.51 -8.20
C SER A 423 24.56 6.62 -7.19
N LYS A 424 25.44 6.89 -6.22
CA LYS A 424 25.21 7.97 -5.23
C LYS A 424 24.94 9.34 -5.90
N VAL A 425 25.53 9.58 -7.08
CA VAL A 425 25.30 10.80 -7.87
C VAL A 425 23.96 10.74 -8.62
N SER A 426 23.59 9.61 -9.23
CA SER A 426 22.29 9.42 -9.87
C SER A 426 21.15 9.46 -8.85
N TYR A 427 21.38 8.91 -7.66
CA TYR A 427 20.48 8.93 -6.51
C TYR A 427 20.34 10.34 -5.97
N ASN A 428 21.43 11.03 -5.64
CA ASN A 428 21.34 12.42 -5.18
C ASN A 428 20.77 13.34 -6.25
N SER A 429 21.08 13.13 -7.53
CA SER A 429 20.55 13.94 -8.63
C SER A 429 19.08 13.61 -8.91
N ALA A 430 18.66 12.35 -8.74
CA ALA A 430 17.26 11.95 -8.77
C ALA A 430 16.53 12.56 -7.57
N LEU A 431 17.06 12.40 -6.35
CA LEU A 431 16.55 13.05 -5.14
C LEU A 431 16.52 14.57 -5.28
N ASP A 432 17.51 15.20 -5.90
CA ASP A 432 17.53 16.66 -6.15
C ASP A 432 16.48 17.06 -7.19
N ARG A 433 16.20 16.17 -8.14
CA ARG A 433 15.13 16.34 -9.11
C ARG A 433 13.74 16.08 -8.49
N PHE A 434 13.66 15.20 -7.50
CA PHE A 434 12.44 14.79 -6.81
C PHE A 434 12.05 15.73 -5.66
N TYR A 435 13.01 16.13 -4.82
CA TYR A 435 12.83 16.91 -3.58
C TYR A 435 13.36 18.36 -3.68
N GLY A 436 13.98 18.73 -4.79
CA GLY A 436 14.73 19.99 -4.90
C GLY A 436 16.12 19.89 -4.26
N LYS A 437 16.94 20.94 -4.43
CA LYS A 437 18.29 20.99 -3.85
C LYS A 437 18.19 21.17 -2.32
N THR A 438 18.68 20.14 -1.62
CA THR A 438 19.19 20.07 -0.23
C THR A 438 18.33 20.53 0.97
N ASP A 439 17.40 21.47 0.85
CA ASP A 439 16.78 22.09 2.03
C ASP A 439 15.43 21.46 2.43
N ASN A 440 14.81 20.69 1.53
CA ASN A 440 13.52 20.00 1.75
C ASN A 440 13.61 18.47 1.65
N ARG A 441 14.80 17.88 1.75
CA ARG A 441 14.95 16.42 1.70
C ARG A 441 14.36 15.78 2.98
N PRO A 442 13.52 14.74 2.89
CA PRO A 442 13.26 13.83 4.01
C PRO A 442 14.60 13.23 4.42
N VAL A 443 15.01 13.51 5.63
CA VAL A 443 16.43 13.51 5.97
C VAL A 443 16.96 12.08 6.18
N VAL A 444 17.70 11.58 5.18
CA VAL A 444 18.61 10.42 5.27
C VAL A 444 19.63 10.54 6.43
N LYS A 445 19.83 11.74 7.01
CA LYS A 445 20.69 11.88 8.21
C LYS A 445 20.17 11.12 9.43
N ASN A 446 18.85 10.89 9.57
CA ASN A 446 18.33 10.11 10.69
C ASN A 446 18.74 8.64 10.61
N ILE A 447 18.94 8.13 9.40
CA ILE A 447 19.33 6.75 9.12
C ILE A 447 20.84 6.53 9.32
N LEU A 448 21.68 7.49 8.89
CA LEU A 448 23.13 7.42 9.13
C LEU A 448 23.47 7.66 10.60
N ALA A 449 22.79 8.61 11.26
CA ALA A 449 22.98 8.88 12.68
C ALA A 449 22.51 7.69 13.56
N SER A 450 21.44 6.99 13.19
CA SER A 450 20.98 5.81 13.93
C SER A 450 21.93 4.62 13.75
N THR A 451 22.53 4.46 12.57
CA THR A 451 23.54 3.41 12.32
C THR A 451 24.84 3.68 13.08
N GLU A 452 25.30 4.94 13.09
CA GLU A 452 26.48 5.37 13.86
C GLU A 452 26.22 5.30 15.38
N GLN A 453 25.02 5.63 15.86
CA GLN A 453 24.63 5.43 17.28
C GLN A 453 24.52 3.96 17.65
N ALA A 454 23.96 3.11 16.79
CA ALA A 454 23.86 1.67 17.04
C ALA A 454 25.24 1.00 17.07
N GLN A 455 26.17 1.42 16.20
CA GLN A 455 27.57 0.98 16.25
C GLN A 455 28.28 1.47 17.52
N ALA A 456 28.09 2.74 17.91
CA ALA A 456 28.69 3.29 19.13
C ALA A 456 28.10 2.73 20.43
N GLN A 457 26.93 2.07 20.39
CA GLN A 457 26.34 1.37 21.54
C GLN A 457 26.70 -0.12 21.58
N ALA A 458 27.23 -0.68 20.48
CA ALA A 458 27.65 -2.07 20.37
C ALA A 458 29.15 -2.27 20.64
N GLU A 459 29.94 -1.18 20.63
CA GLU A 459 31.32 -1.08 21.13
C GLU A 459 31.34 -0.72 22.62
#